data_AF-A0A448W1G5-F1
#
_entry.id   AF-A0A448W1G5-F1
#
_cell.length_a   1.000
_cell.length_b   1.000
_cell.length_c   1.000
_cell.angle_alpha   90.00
_cell.angle_beta   90.00
_cell.angle_gamma   90.00
#
_symmetry.space_group_name_H-M   'P 1'
#
loop_
_entity.id
_entity.type
_entity.pdbx_description
1 polymer ?
#
loop_
_entity_poly.entity_id
_entity_poly.type
_entity_poly.pdbx_seq_one_letter_code
_entity_poly.pdbx_strand_id
1 'polypeptide(L)'
;MDLLISENGKAFNTEAVQKGFLVSAKHKCWDEPKNGIISSVTPDELRILYCPGIANVTRFFFVRASEVDEGQWELRWSEDMTSIEEYKPEEVQQDDA
;
A
#
# COMPACT_ATOMS: atom_id res chain seq x y z
N MET A 1 -1.57 -8.54 10.56
CA MET A 1 -0.31 -9.20 10.12
C MET A 1 0.68 -8.14 9.69
N ASP A 2 1.99 -8.38 9.78
CA ASP A 2 2.97 -7.39 9.32
C ASP A 2 2.98 -7.32 7.79
N LEU A 3 2.91 -6.08 7.28
CA LEU A 3 2.90 -5.81 5.83
C LEU A 3 4.26 -6.09 5.19
N LEU A 4 5.35 -5.82 5.91
CA LEU A 4 6.72 -6.01 5.45
C LEU A 4 7.42 -7.09 6.28
N ILE A 5 8.25 -7.91 5.62
CA ILE A 5 9.15 -8.88 6.24
C ILE A 5 10.60 -8.43 6.09
N SER A 6 11.46 -8.80 7.04
CA SER A 6 12.84 -8.27 7.15
C SER A 6 13.95 -9.26 6.73
N GLU A 7 13.68 -10.56 6.62
CA GLU A 7 14.73 -11.58 6.41
C GLU A 7 15.51 -11.47 5.08
N ASN A 8 14.98 -10.78 4.06
CA ASN A 8 15.66 -10.58 2.76
C ASN A 8 15.73 -9.11 2.32
N GLY A 9 15.62 -8.17 3.26
CA GLY A 9 15.37 -6.76 2.98
C GLY A 9 13.87 -6.42 3.11
N LYS A 10 13.56 -5.13 3.04
CA LYS A 10 12.23 -4.54 3.23
C LYS A 10 11.31 -5.01 2.10
N ALA A 11 10.66 -6.17 2.24
CA ALA A 11 9.88 -6.83 1.21
C ALA A 11 8.43 -7.05 1.66
N PHE A 12 7.48 -7.06 0.72
CA PHE A 12 6.07 -7.34 1.01
C PHE A 12 5.87 -8.77 1.49
N ASN A 13 5.08 -8.90 2.55
CA ASN A 13 4.56 -10.18 3.01
C ASN A 13 3.45 -10.65 2.08
N THR A 14 3.75 -11.61 1.19
CA THR A 14 2.77 -12.15 0.23
C THR A 14 1.65 -12.97 0.87
N GLU A 15 1.76 -13.31 2.15
CA GLU A 15 0.66 -13.93 2.91
C GLU A 15 -0.33 -12.86 3.40
N ALA A 16 0.17 -11.68 3.79
CA ALA A 16 -0.65 -10.57 4.29
C ALA A 16 -1.35 -9.78 3.19
N VAL A 17 -0.76 -9.70 1.99
CA VAL A 17 -1.32 -9.01 0.82
C VAL A 17 -1.27 -9.91 -0.42
N GLN A 18 -2.41 -10.08 -1.09
CA GLN A 18 -2.54 -10.94 -2.26
C GLN A 18 -3.27 -10.26 -3.41
N LYS A 19 -3.09 -10.82 -4.61
CA LYS A 19 -3.84 -10.39 -5.79
C LYS A 19 -5.34 -10.57 -5.56
N GLY A 20 -6.13 -9.55 -5.90
CA GLY A 20 -7.57 -9.51 -5.72
C GLY A 20 -8.01 -8.76 -4.46
N PHE A 21 -7.11 -8.53 -3.51
CA PHE A 21 -7.43 -7.75 -2.31
C PHE A 21 -7.74 -6.30 -2.68
N LEU A 22 -8.65 -5.72 -1.92
CA LEU A 22 -9.03 -4.32 -1.98
C LEU A 22 -8.01 -3.51 -1.22
N VAL A 23 -7.68 -2.33 -1.73
CA VAL A 23 -6.72 -1.43 -1.10
C VAL A 23 -7.20 0.01 -1.15
N SER A 24 -6.90 0.75 -0.09
CA SER A 24 -6.87 2.21 -0.04
C SER A 24 -5.44 2.64 0.19
N ALA A 25 -4.84 3.35 -0.76
CA ALA A 25 -3.44 3.74 -0.68
C ALA A 25 -3.28 5.26 -0.85
N LYS A 26 -2.59 5.88 0.10
CA LYS A 26 -2.28 7.30 0.07
C LYS A 26 -0.76 7.48 0.09
N HIS A 27 -0.22 8.00 -1.01
CA HIS A 27 1.15 8.48 -1.01
C HIS A 27 1.23 9.84 -0.31
N LYS A 28 2.34 10.14 0.36
CA LYS A 28 2.56 11.40 1.07
C LYS A 28 2.36 12.66 0.20
N CYS A 29 2.63 12.56 -1.09
CA CYS A 29 2.43 13.65 -2.07
C CYS A 29 1.01 13.73 -2.66
N TRP A 30 0.06 12.93 -2.19
CA TRP A 30 -1.33 12.95 -2.69
C TRP A 30 -2.27 13.53 -1.63
N ASP A 31 -3.18 14.39 -2.08
CA ASP A 31 -4.18 15.00 -1.21
C ASP A 31 -5.16 13.95 -0.67
N GLU A 32 -5.58 13.02 -1.53
CA GLU A 32 -6.57 11.98 -1.22
C GLU A 32 -6.03 10.56 -1.48
N PRO A 33 -6.46 9.56 -0.69
CA PRO A 33 -6.17 8.16 -0.97
C PRO A 33 -6.81 7.71 -2.29
N LYS A 34 -6.17 6.78 -2.98
CA LYS A 34 -6.74 6.09 -4.13
C LYS A 34 -7.13 4.68 -3.75
N ASN A 35 -8.40 4.35 -4.00
CA ASN A 35 -8.93 3.02 -3.77
C ASN A 35 -8.79 2.17 -5.03
N GLY A 36 -8.51 0.88 -4.86
CA GLY A 36 -8.27 -0.01 -5.97
C GLY A 36 -8.19 -1.49 -5.56
N ILE A 37 -7.72 -2.29 -6.50
CA ILE A 37 -7.54 -3.74 -6.36
C ILE A 37 -6.07 -4.07 -6.62
N ILE A 38 -5.48 -4.90 -5.76
CA ILE A 38 -4.15 -5.45 -6.00
C ILE A 38 -4.19 -6.38 -7.21
N SER A 39 -3.51 -5.99 -8.28
CA SER A 39 -3.49 -6.74 -9.54
C SER A 39 -2.29 -7.69 -9.66
N SER A 40 -1.21 -7.39 -8.94
CA SER A 40 0.02 -8.17 -8.89
C SER A 40 0.75 -7.86 -7.57
N VAL A 41 1.35 -8.89 -6.99
CA VAL A 41 2.17 -8.83 -5.78
C VAL A 41 3.52 -9.46 -6.10
N THR A 42 4.57 -8.74 -5.75
CA THR A 42 5.95 -9.24 -5.71
C THR A 42 6.56 -8.83 -4.37
N PRO A 43 7.69 -9.41 -3.96
CA PRO A 43 8.41 -8.95 -2.76
C PRO A 43 8.75 -7.45 -2.81
N ASP A 44 9.01 -6.89 -3.99
CA ASP A 44 9.49 -5.50 -4.13
C ASP A 44 8.37 -4.49 -4.37
N GLU A 45 7.29 -4.88 -5.05
CA GLU A 45 6.21 -3.98 -5.45
C GLU A 45 4.82 -4.61 -5.41
N LEU A 46 3.83 -3.78 -5.07
CA LEU A 46 2.41 -4.01 -5.34
C LEU A 46 1.98 -3.18 -6.54
N ARG A 47 1.20 -3.77 -7.44
CA ARG A 47 0.56 -3.05 -8.54
C ARG A 47 -0.93 -2.90 -8.27
N ILE A 48 -1.40 -1.67 -8.13
CA ILE A 48 -2.80 -1.36 -7.81
C ILE A 48 -3.53 -0.90 -9.05
N LEU A 49 -4.60 -1.59 -9.44
CA LEU A 49 -5.56 -1.11 -10.45
C LEU A 49 -6.59 -0.21 -9.77
N TYR A 50 -6.85 0.95 -10.35
CA TYR A 50 -7.81 1.92 -9.83
C TYR A 50 -8.60 2.58 -10.96
N CYS A 51 -9.77 3.10 -10.60
CA CYS A 51 -10.60 3.91 -11.50
C CYS A 51 -10.35 5.41 -11.19
N PRO A 52 -9.64 6.15 -12.05
CA PRO A 52 -9.55 7.60 -11.95
C PRO A 52 -10.92 8.21 -12.25
N GLY A 53 -11.23 9.35 -11.62
CA GLY A 53 -12.48 10.09 -11.87
C GLY A 53 -12.61 10.71 -13.28
N ILE A 54 -11.71 10.37 -14.20
CA ILE A 54 -11.64 10.95 -15.56
C ILE A 54 -11.67 9.83 -16.60
N ALA A 55 -12.48 10.02 -17.64
CA ALA A 55 -12.52 9.24 -18.87
C ALA A 55 -12.89 7.74 -18.76
N ASN A 56 -13.43 7.27 -17.62
CA ASN A 56 -13.84 5.87 -17.42
C ASN A 56 -12.75 4.85 -17.81
N VAL A 57 -11.47 5.17 -17.59
CA VAL A 57 -10.32 4.32 -17.95
C VAL A 57 -9.71 3.66 -16.74
N THR A 58 -9.44 2.36 -16.75
CA THR A 58 -8.65 1.75 -15.67
C THR A 58 -7.19 2.18 -15.76
N ARG A 59 -6.61 2.64 -14.66
CA ARG A 59 -5.17 2.94 -14.53
C ARG A 59 -4.53 2.09 -13.44
N PHE A 60 -3.21 2.13 -13.37
CA PHE A 60 -2.47 1.53 -12.27
C PHE A 60 -1.41 2.47 -11.70
N PHE A 61 -1.00 2.19 -10.46
CA PHE A 61 0.20 2.74 -9.85
C PHE A 61 0.93 1.63 -9.08
N PHE A 62 2.18 1.91 -8.73
CA PHE A 62 3.04 1.00 -7.97
C PHE A 62 3.18 1.52 -6.55
N VAL A 63 3.24 0.59 -5.61
CA VAL A 63 3.65 0.83 -4.23
C VAL A 63 4.90 -0.02 -4.02
N ARG A 64 6.05 0.61 -3.75
CA ARG A 64 7.30 -0.11 -3.54
C ARG A 64 7.55 -0.37 -2.06
N ALA A 65 8.06 -1.55 -1.74
CA ALA A 65 8.36 -1.93 -0.37
C ALA A 65 9.38 -0.97 0.29
N SER A 66 10.35 -0.47 -0.49
CA SER A 66 11.29 0.56 -0.05
C SER A 66 10.61 1.88 0.36
N GLU A 67 9.64 2.34 -0.44
CA GLU A 67 8.90 3.58 -0.17
C GLU A 67 7.95 3.43 1.02
N VAL A 68 7.36 2.24 1.20
CA VAL A 68 6.52 1.93 2.37
C VAL A 68 7.36 2.04 3.63
N ASP A 69 8.54 1.43 3.66
CA ASP A 69 9.42 1.47 4.82
C ASP A 69 10.01 2.87 5.07
N GLU A 70 10.26 3.65 4.02
CA GLU A 70 10.59 5.08 4.13
C GLU A 70 9.40 5.95 4.60
N GLY A 71 8.26 5.33 4.93
CA GLY A 71 7.08 5.97 5.44
C GLY A 71 6.36 6.88 4.45
N GLN A 72 6.52 6.63 3.14
CA GLN A 72 5.88 7.43 2.09
C GLN A 72 4.41 7.05 1.86
N TRP A 73 3.95 5.93 2.43
CA TRP A 73 2.64 5.36 2.15
C TRP A 73 1.84 5.09 3.43
N GLU A 74 0.59 5.54 3.42
CA GLU A 74 -0.46 5.00 4.30
C GLU A 74 -1.29 4.00 3.49
N LEU A 75 -1.47 2.78 4.01
CA LEU A 75 -2.16 1.70 3.31
C LEU A 75 -3.23 1.09 4.19
N ARG A 76 -4.38 0.78 3.59
CA ARG A 76 -5.40 -0.08 4.17
C ARG A 76 -5.73 -1.16 3.17
N TRP A 77 -5.85 -2.41 3.59
CA TRP A 77 -6.20 -3.48 2.69
C TRP A 77 -7.17 -4.46 3.32
N SER A 78 -7.86 -5.20 2.46
CA SER A 78 -8.83 -6.19 2.85
C SER A 78 -8.99 -7.25 1.76
N GLU A 79 -9.18 -8.50 2.17
CA GLU A 79 -9.52 -9.58 1.25
C GLU A 79 -10.97 -9.45 0.74
N ASP A 80 -11.92 -9.18 1.64
CA ASP A 80 -13.36 -9.31 1.39
C ASP A 80 -14.22 -8.18 2.00
N MET A 81 -13.60 -7.16 2.59
CA MET A 81 -14.20 -6.08 3.38
C MET A 81 -14.82 -6.48 4.73
N THR A 82 -14.69 -7.72 5.17
CA THR A 82 -15.16 -8.16 6.50
C THR A 82 -14.20 -7.65 7.60
N SER A 83 -12.91 -7.60 7.30
CA SER A 83 -11.86 -7.01 8.14
C SER A 83 -11.00 -6.04 7.33
N ILE A 84 -10.42 -5.03 7.99
CA ILE A 84 -9.52 -4.06 7.37
C ILE A 84 -8.22 -4.05 8.16
N GLU A 85 -7.12 -4.34 7.48
CA GLU A 85 -5.77 -4.18 8.01
C GLU A 85 -5.25 -2.78 7.64
N GLU A 86 -4.46 -2.16 8.51
CA GLU A 86 -3.91 -0.82 8.29
C GLU A 86 -2.39 -0.82 8.49
N TYR A 87 -1.70 -0.08 7.62
CA TYR A 87 -0.31 0.33 7.76
C TYR A 87 -0.26 1.86 7.75
N LYS A 88 0.33 2.42 8.82
CA LYS A 88 0.63 3.85 8.92
C LYS A 88 2.12 3.99 9.20
N PRO A 89 2.81 4.93 8.54
CA PRO A 89 4.18 5.24 8.91
C PRO A 89 4.20 5.71 10.36
N GLU A 90 5.16 5.23 11.15
CA GLU A 90 5.40 5.79 12.48
C GLU A 90 5.72 7.29 12.30
N GLU A 91 4.96 8.15 12.97
CA GLU A 91 5.32 9.57 13.05
C GLU A 91 6.67 9.65 13.74
N VAL A 92 7.72 9.98 13.00
CA VAL A 92 9.01 10.33 13.60
C VAL A 92 8.73 11.58 14.43
N GLN A 93 8.61 11.40 15.76
CA GLN A 93 8.66 12.51 16.71
C GLN A 93 10.01 13.18 16.51
N GLN A 94 9.99 14.33 15.86
CA GLN A 94 11.12 15.22 15.80
C GLN A 94 11.25 15.82 17.21
N ASP A 95 12.05 15.15 18.05
CA ASP A 95 12.54 15.74 19.30
C ASP A 95 13.38 16.96 18.92
N ASP A 96 12.73 18.13 18.90
CA ASP A 96 13.40 19.42 18.83
C ASP A 96 14.17 19.62 20.14
N ALA A 97 15.49 19.44 20.09
CA ALA A 97 16.45 19.77 21.14
C ALA A 97 17.23 21.06 20.79
#